data_AF-A0A7G5IEK8-F1
#
_entry.id   AF-A0A7G5IEK8-F1
#
_cell.length_a   1.000
_cell.length_b   1.000
_cell.length_c   1.000
_cell.angle_alpha   90.00
_cell.angle_beta   90.00
_cell.angle_gamma   90.00
#
_symmetry.space_group_name_H-M   'P 1'
#
loop_
_entity.id
_entity.type
_entity.pdbx_description
1 polymer ?
#
loop_
_entity_poly.entity_id
_entity_poly.type
_entity_poly.pdbx_seq_one_letter_code
_entity_poly.pdbx_strand_id
1 'polypeptide(L)'
;MSFVAPEDLAQAVEKAVAAGRYAAADEVMVEALEYWRERQYDGDADAWRRAIDAALADDQTIDGAKAFAELREHIEARARGCAAA
;
A
#
# COMPACT_ATOMS: atom_id res chain seq x y z
N MET A 1 9.93 24.68 11.12
CA MET A 1 10.71 23.74 10.27
C MET A 1 11.13 24.52 9.03
N SER A 2 12.34 24.34 8.50
CA SER A 2 12.78 25.02 7.28
C SER A 2 13.19 23.98 6.26
N PHE A 3 12.73 24.12 5.03
CA PHE A 3 13.08 23.26 3.90
C PHE A 3 13.38 24.15 2.69
N VAL A 4 14.27 23.68 1.82
CA VAL A 4 14.60 24.35 0.56
C VAL A 4 13.83 23.67 -0.55
N ALA A 5 12.87 24.39 -1.14
CA ALA A 5 12.12 23.93 -2.28
C ALA A 5 12.96 24.05 -3.56
N PRO A 6 12.87 23.05 -4.47
CA PRO A 6 13.22 23.25 -5.87
C PRO A 6 12.50 24.47 -6.45
N GLU A 7 13.14 25.16 -7.40
CA GLU A 7 12.66 26.46 -7.90
C GLU A 7 11.30 26.36 -8.62
N ASP A 8 11.06 25.27 -9.33
CA ASP A 8 9.79 24.95 -9.96
C ASP A 8 8.65 24.76 -8.93
N LEU A 9 8.94 24.07 -7.82
CA LEU A 9 8.00 23.90 -6.72
C LEU A 9 7.69 25.23 -6.03
N ALA A 10 8.71 26.05 -5.76
CA ALA A 10 8.52 27.38 -5.17
C ALA A 10 7.60 28.25 -6.02
N GLN A 11 7.83 28.30 -7.34
CA GLN A 11 6.98 29.06 -8.27
C GLN A 11 5.54 28.52 -8.32
N ALA A 12 5.35 27.21 -8.22
CA ALA A 12 4.01 26.60 -8.20
C ALA A 12 3.23 26.98 -6.93
N VAL A 13 3.90 26.96 -5.77
CA VAL A 13 3.32 27.37 -4.47
C VAL A 13 2.96 28.85 -4.49
N GLU A 14 3.86 29.72 -4.95
CA GLU A 14 3.61 31.16 -5.09
C GLU A 14 2.40 31.45 -5.98
N LYS A 15 2.30 30.79 -7.13
CA LYS A 15 1.13 30.90 -8.03
C LYS A 15 -0.16 30.44 -7.37
N ALA A 16 -0.11 29.39 -6.55
CA ALA A 16 -1.30 28.88 -5.86
C ALA A 16 -1.80 29.85 -4.79
N VAL A 17 -0.89 30.46 -4.03
CA VAL A 17 -1.22 31.50 -3.03
C VAL A 17 -1.72 32.78 -3.72
N ALA A 18 -1.04 33.23 -4.78
CA ALA A 18 -1.45 34.43 -5.54
C ALA A 18 -2.83 34.28 -6.20
N ALA A 19 -3.21 33.06 -6.58
CA ALA A 19 -4.54 32.75 -7.09
C ALA A 19 -5.62 32.64 -6.00
N GLY A 20 -5.27 32.83 -4.72
CA GLY A 20 -6.18 32.71 -3.58
C GLY A 20 -6.64 31.28 -3.30
N ARG A 21 -5.97 30.26 -3.86
CA ARG A 21 -6.29 28.84 -3.58
C ARG A 21 -5.86 28.43 -2.17
N TYR A 22 -4.86 29.11 -1.63
CA TYR A 22 -4.31 28.94 -0.29
C TYR A 22 -4.02 30.31 0.31
N ALA A 23 -4.18 30.44 1.62
CA ALA A 23 -3.87 31.68 2.32
C ALA A 23 -2.36 31.86 2.53
N ALA A 24 -1.63 30.75 2.63
CA ALA A 24 -0.18 30.74 2.83
C ALA A 24 0.50 29.52 2.21
N ALA A 25 1.82 29.63 1.97
CA ALA A 25 2.64 28.54 1.45
C ALA A 25 2.64 27.30 2.37
N ASP A 26 2.59 27.51 3.69
CA ASP A 26 2.60 26.41 4.67
C ASP A 26 1.35 25.52 4.55
N GLU A 27 0.20 26.07 4.16
CA GLU A 27 -1.03 25.27 3.95
C GLU A 27 -0.87 24.31 2.77
N VAL A 28 -0.23 24.76 1.69
CA VAL A 28 0.07 23.91 0.53
C VAL A 28 0.97 22.75 0.94
N MET A 29 1.97 23.01 1.79
CA MET A 29 2.89 21.99 2.26
C MET A 29 2.25 21.00 3.22
N VAL A 30 1.37 21.47 4.11
CA VAL A 30 0.60 20.58 5.01
C VAL A 30 -0.31 19.66 4.21
N GLU A 31 -1.08 20.20 3.25
CA GLU A 31 -1.95 19.38 2.41
C GLU A 31 -1.15 18.38 1.57
N ALA A 32 0.00 18.79 1.00
CA ALA A 32 0.87 17.89 0.26
C ALA A 32 1.41 16.73 1.14
N LEU A 33 1.75 17.02 2.40
CA LEU A 33 2.19 16.00 3.36
C LEU A 33 1.06 15.06 3.77
N GLU A 34 -0.15 15.58 3.97
CA GLU A 34 -1.34 14.77 4.25
C GLU A 34 -1.68 13.86 3.08
N TYR A 35 -1.69 14.39 1.86
CA TYR A 35 -1.87 13.62 0.63
C TYR A 35 -0.80 12.54 0.48
N TRP A 36 0.48 12.88 0.73
CA TRP A 36 1.55 11.89 0.70
C TRP A 36 1.36 10.82 1.77
N ARG A 37 1.00 11.20 3.01
CA ARG A 37 0.73 10.25 4.10
C ARG A 37 -0.38 9.29 3.74
N GLU A 38 -1.48 9.80 3.19
CA GLU A 38 -2.62 8.98 2.76
C GLU A 38 -2.24 8.04 1.63
N ARG A 39 -1.42 8.50 0.68
CA ARG A 39 -0.92 7.70 -0.44
C ARG A 39 0.13 6.66 -0.03
N GLN A 40 0.89 6.91 1.04
CA GLN A 40 1.77 5.91 1.65
C GLN A 40 0.98 4.89 2.48
N TYR A 41 -0.25 5.21 2.84
CA TYR A 41 -1.18 4.30 3.53
C TYR A 41 -1.88 3.33 2.55
N ASP A 42 -1.17 2.90 1.49
CA ASP A 42 -1.70 1.98 0.46
C ASP A 42 -1.62 0.49 0.86
N GLY A 43 -1.30 0.22 2.12
CA GLY A 43 -1.31 -1.11 2.70
C GLY A 43 -0.79 -1.08 4.13
N ASP A 44 -1.27 -1.99 4.96
CA ASP A 44 -0.72 -2.20 6.31
C ASP A 44 0.68 -2.82 6.15
N ALA A 45 1.68 -1.98 5.85
CA ALA A 45 3.08 -2.37 5.75
C ALA A 45 3.56 -3.06 7.03
N ASP A 46 2.97 -2.68 8.17
CA ASP A 46 3.18 -3.38 9.43
C ASP A 46 2.52 -4.77 9.44
N ALA A 47 1.35 -4.98 8.82
CA ALA A 47 0.81 -6.33 8.61
C ALA A 47 1.70 -7.17 7.70
N TRP A 48 2.21 -6.62 6.61
CA TRP A 48 3.16 -7.34 5.76
C TRP A 48 4.42 -7.72 6.52
N ARG A 49 4.97 -6.79 7.29
CA ARG A 49 6.13 -7.04 8.15
C ARG A 49 5.82 -8.14 9.17
N ARG A 50 4.70 -8.06 9.88
CA ARG A 50 4.25 -9.10 10.84
C ARG A 50 4.07 -10.47 10.17
N ALA A 51 3.50 -10.50 8.96
CA ALA A 51 3.29 -11.74 8.21
C ALA A 51 4.62 -12.37 7.78
N ILE A 52 5.59 -11.56 7.34
CA ILE A 52 6.93 -12.03 6.99
C ILE A 52 7.67 -12.51 8.23
N ASP A 53 7.65 -11.76 9.34
CA ASP A 53 8.30 -12.16 10.58
C ASP A 53 7.71 -13.48 11.12
N ALA A 54 6.39 -13.64 11.05
CA ALA A 54 5.72 -14.89 11.41
C ALA A 54 6.13 -16.05 10.49
N ALA A 55 6.21 -15.83 9.18
CA ALA A 55 6.65 -16.84 8.23
C ALA A 55 8.12 -17.23 8.38
N LEU A 56 9.00 -16.28 8.75
CA LEU A 56 10.41 -16.56 9.02
C LEU A 56 10.62 -17.27 10.37
N ALA A 57 9.75 -17.03 11.35
CA ALA A 57 9.76 -17.75 12.62
C ALA A 57 9.23 -19.18 12.49
N ASP A 58 8.38 -19.43 11.49
CA ASP A 58 7.87 -20.75 11.16
C ASP A 58 8.86 -21.49 10.24
N ASP A 59 9.66 -22.40 10.80
CA ASP A 59 10.66 -23.20 10.06
C ASP A 59 10.02 -24.32 9.19
N GLN A 60 8.75 -24.16 8.82
CA GLN A 60 8.02 -25.12 8.00
C GLN A 60 8.30 -24.91 6.52
N THR A 61 9.01 -25.86 5.92
CA THR A 61 9.13 -25.97 4.47
C THR A 61 8.00 -26.83 3.91
N ILE A 62 7.29 -26.32 2.90
CA ILE A 62 6.21 -27.03 2.22
C ILE A 62 6.74 -27.62 0.90
N ASP A 63 6.44 -28.88 0.63
CA ASP A 63 6.60 -29.45 -0.71
C ASP A 63 5.52 -28.88 -1.64
N GLY A 64 5.94 -27.97 -2.51
CA GLY A 64 5.04 -27.31 -3.45
C GLY A 64 4.30 -28.27 -4.37
N ALA A 65 4.94 -29.34 -4.84
CA ALA A 65 4.30 -30.27 -5.78
C ALA A 65 3.15 -31.03 -5.09
N LYS A 66 3.37 -31.46 -3.85
CA LYS A 66 2.34 -32.09 -3.02
C LYS A 66 1.22 -31.13 -2.67
N ALA A 67 1.54 -29.90 -2.24
CA ALA A 67 0.55 -28.89 -1.90
C ALA A 67 -0.34 -28.52 -3.10
N PHE A 68 0.23 -28.38 -4.30
CA PHE A 68 -0.55 -28.12 -5.51
C PHE A 68 -1.44 -29.30 -5.92
N ALA A 69 -1.00 -30.54 -5.70
CA ALA A 69 -1.81 -31.72 -5.96
C ALA A 69 -3.04 -31.76 -5.02
N GLU A 70 -2.83 -31.53 -3.72
CA GLU A 70 -3.89 -31.49 -2.71
C GLU A 70 -4.90 -30.35 -2.97
N LEU A 71 -4.41 -29.15 -3.31
CA LEU A 71 -5.28 -28.02 -3.68
C LEU A 71 -6.13 -28.33 -4.91
N ARG A 72 -5.55 -28.98 -5.92
CA ARG A 72 -6.28 -29.35 -7.14
C ARG A 72 -7.39 -30.35 -6.83
N GLU A 73 -7.08 -31.38 -6.05
CA GLU A 73 -8.07 -32.38 -5.62
C GLU A 73 -9.24 -31.73 -4.87
N HIS A 74 -8.95 -30.80 -3.96
CA HIS A 74 -9.98 -30.06 -3.23
C HIS A 74 -10.85 -29.17 -4.14
N ILE A 75 -10.25 -28.47 -5.10
CA ILE A 75 -10.97 -27.63 -6.06
C ILE A 75 -11.88 -28.50 -6.95
N GLU A 76 -11.36 -29.61 -7.46
CA GLU A 76 -12.13 -30.53 -8.31
C GLU A 76 -13.27 -31.20 -7.54
N ALA A 77 -13.04 -31.61 -6.28
CA ALA A 77 -14.08 -32.15 -5.41
C ALA A 77 -15.20 -31.12 -5.17
N ARG A 78 -14.83 -29.85 -4.95
CA ARG A 78 -15.79 -28.75 -4.79
C ARG A 78 -16.56 -28.47 -6.07
N ALA A 79 -15.90 -28.52 -7.23
CA ALA A 79 -16.56 -28.35 -8.53
C ALA A 79 -17.57 -29.47 -8.81
N ARG A 80 -17.21 -30.73 -8.51
CA ARG A 80 -18.13 -31.87 -8.62
C ARG A 80 -19.32 -31.77 -7.68
N GLY A 81 -19.11 -31.31 -6.44
CA GLY A 81 -20.18 -31.08 -5.46
C GLY A 81 -21.11 -29.93 -5.85
N CYS A 82 -20.60 -28.89 -6.51
CA CYS A 82 -21.39 -27.76 -7.01
C CYS A 82 -22.17 -28.09 -8.29
N ALA A 83 -21.71 -29.06 -9.09
CA ALA A 83 -22.40 -29.51 -10.31
C ALA A 83 -23.50 -30.56 -10.04
N ALA A 84 -23.58 -31.09 -8.82
CA ALA A 84 -24.56 -32.09 -8.38
C ALA A 84 -25.73 -31.48 -7.56
N ALA A 85 -25.76 -30.15 -7.38
CA ALA A 85 -26.82 -29.39 -6.73
C ALA A 85 -27.54 -28.50 -7.75
#